data_AF-E6QM05-F1
#
_entry.id   AF-E6QM05-F1
#
_cell.length_a   1.000
_cell.length_b   1.000
_cell.length_c   1.000
_cell.angle_alpha   90.00
_cell.angle_beta   90.00
_cell.angle_gamma   90.00
#
_symmetry.space_group_name_H-M   'P 1'
#
loop_
_entity.id
_entity.type
_entity.pdbx_description
1 polymer ?
#
loop_
_entity_poly.entity_id
_entity_poly.type
_entity_poly.pdbx_seq_one_letter_code
_entity_poly.pdbx_strand_id
1 'polypeptide(L)'
;MRLYHKGTLTAEAGVLFWAAALVMASLRGHGYLIAEIWIVAGLVIGLLLIVWGIAWEMRTDLIPVSEQALTTLHWFALHCSHAADLLQRNPHPTWAEAFHIESLCRKKARRAREQEYMDP
;
A
#
# COMPACT_ATOMS: atom_id res chain seq x y z
N MET A 1 2.10 13.79 6.39
CA MET A 1 1.90 12.56 7.18
C MET A 1 2.25 11.36 6.32
N ARG A 2 3.18 10.48 6.77
CA ARG A 2 3.41 9.19 6.10
C ARG A 2 2.24 8.29 6.48
N LEU A 3 1.37 8.02 5.52
CA LEU A 3 0.35 7.01 5.68
C LEU A 3 1.00 5.65 5.91
N TYR A 4 0.42 4.92 6.86
CA TYR A 4 0.98 3.74 7.52
C TYR A 4 1.22 2.59 6.53
N HIS A 5 2.47 2.34 6.12
CA HIS A 5 2.89 1.17 5.33
C HIS A 5 3.31 -0.03 6.21
N LYS A 6 2.52 -0.36 7.23
CA LYS A 6 2.84 -1.51 8.09
C LYS A 6 2.61 -2.85 7.39
N GLY A 7 1.58 -2.96 6.53
CA GLY A 7 1.29 -4.19 5.79
C GLY A 7 2.29 -4.42 4.66
N THR A 8 2.66 -3.36 3.94
CA THR A 8 3.73 -3.40 2.92
C THR A 8 5.06 -3.87 3.50
N LEU A 9 5.48 -3.38 4.67
CA LEU A 9 6.70 -3.85 5.36
C LEU A 9 6.65 -5.34 5.71
N THR A 10 5.50 -5.84 6.18
CA THR A 10 5.33 -7.27 6.49
C THR A 10 5.30 -8.14 5.24
N ALA A 11 4.77 -7.64 4.12
CA ALA A 11 4.78 -8.33 2.85
C ALA A 11 6.21 -8.43 2.29
N GLU A 12 6.99 -7.34 2.34
CA GLU A 12 8.40 -7.34 1.96
C GLU A 12 9.24 -8.27 2.83
N ALA A 13 9.01 -8.28 4.15
CA ALA A 13 9.66 -9.22 5.06
C ALA A 13 9.31 -10.68 4.72
N GLY A 14 8.06 -10.95 4.36
CA GLY A 14 7.61 -12.26 3.89
C GLY A 14 8.32 -12.70 2.60
N VAL A 15 8.51 -11.79 1.64
CA VAL A 15 9.26 -12.05 0.39
C VAL A 15 10.72 -12.38 0.67
N LEU A 16 11.38 -11.63 1.55
CA LEU A 16 12.77 -11.91 1.95
C LEU A 16 12.92 -13.29 2.60
N PHE A 17 11.96 -13.66 3.45
CA PHE A 17 11.95 -14.96 4.11
C PHE A 17 11.71 -16.10 3.11
N TRP A 18 10.85 -15.88 2.12
CA TRP A 18 10.63 -16.80 1.01
C TRP A 18 11.87 -17.00 0.15
N ALA A 19 12.55 -15.90 -0.21
CA ALA A 19 13.79 -15.93 -0.96
C ALA A 19 14.91 -16.68 -0.20
N ALA A 20 15.03 -16.44 1.11
CA ALA A 20 15.99 -17.15 1.96
C ALA A 20 15.70 -18.67 2.01
N ALA A 21 14.42 -19.06 2.10
CA ALA A 21 14.03 -20.47 2.06
C ALA A 21 14.38 -21.14 0.72
N LEU A 22 14.21 -20.44 -0.40
CA LEU A 22 14.62 -20.93 -1.73
C LEU A 22 16.14 -21.07 -1.87
N VAL A 23 16.91 -20.13 -1.31
CA VAL A 23 18.38 -20.23 -1.26
C VAL A 23 18.81 -21.44 -0.44
N MET A 24 18.18 -21.67 0.71
CA MET A 24 18.45 -22.87 1.53
C MET A 24 18.06 -24.18 0.82
N ALA A 25 16.96 -24.17 0.05
CA ALA A 25 16.58 -25.31 -0.77
C ALA A 25 17.64 -25.62 -1.86
N SER A 26 18.16 -24.59 -2.52
CA SER A 26 19.23 -24.71 -3.51
C SER A 26 20.53 -25.26 -2.89
N LEU A 27 20.91 -24.75 -1.71
CA LEU A 27 22.09 -25.22 -0.97
C LEU A 27 21.96 -26.70 -0.56
N ARG A 28 20.77 -27.17 -0.16
CA ARG A 28 20.54 -28.61 0.08
C ARG A 28 20.81 -29.45 -1.17
N GLY A 29 20.39 -28.97 -2.35
CA GLY A 29 20.67 -29.61 -3.64
C GLY A 29 22.17 -29.74 -3.96
N HIS A 30 23.02 -28.91 -3.35
CA HIS A 30 24.48 -28.96 -3.44
C HIS A 30 25.17 -29.81 -2.36
N GLY A 31 24.41 -30.58 -1.56
CA GLY A 31 24.96 -31.56 -0.61
C GLY A 31 25.03 -31.11 0.84
N TYR A 32 24.46 -29.96 1.19
CA TYR A 32 24.37 -29.49 2.58
C TYR A 32 23.25 -30.21 3.36
N LEU A 33 23.55 -30.67 4.58
CA LEU A 33 22.59 -31.31 5.50
C LEU A 33 21.63 -30.27 6.12
N ILE A 34 20.68 -29.80 5.32
CA ILE A 34 19.59 -28.90 5.77
C ILE A 34 18.32 -29.73 5.86
N ALA A 35 17.67 -29.85 7.03
CA ALA A 35 16.46 -30.66 7.13
C ALA A 35 15.30 -30.06 6.29
N GLU A 36 14.62 -30.89 5.51
CA GLU A 36 13.54 -30.46 4.60
C GLU A 36 12.42 -29.72 5.33
N ILE A 37 12.17 -30.09 6.58
CA ILE A 37 11.15 -29.46 7.42
C ILE A 37 11.40 -27.96 7.62
N TRP A 38 12.67 -27.51 7.66
CA TRP A 38 13.02 -26.10 7.80
C TRP A 38 12.79 -25.31 6.51
N ILE A 39 13.01 -25.93 5.35
CA ILE A 39 12.75 -25.32 4.04
C ILE A 39 11.23 -25.16 3.85
N VAL A 40 10.46 -26.21 4.13
CA VAL A 40 9.00 -26.18 4.01
C VAL A 40 8.38 -25.20 5.01
N ALA A 41 8.83 -25.22 6.28
CA ALA A 41 8.39 -24.22 7.26
C ALA A 41 8.75 -22.80 6.82
N GLY A 42 9.94 -22.61 6.25
CA GLY A 42 10.39 -21.36 5.64
C GLY A 42 9.42 -20.80 4.60
N LEU A 43 9.07 -21.64 3.62
CA LEU A 43 8.15 -21.27 2.54
C LEU A 43 6.73 -21.01 3.06
N VAL A 44 6.22 -21.85 3.96
CA VAL A 44 4.86 -21.68 4.51
C VAL A 44 4.75 -20.39 5.33
N ILE A 45 5.70 -20.15 6.23
CA ILE A 45 5.72 -18.94 7.07
C ILE A 45 5.87 -17.69 6.20
N GLY A 46 6.77 -17.69 5.21
CA GLY A 46 6.93 -16.53 4.33
C GLY A 46 5.68 -16.25 3.50
N LEU A 47 5.01 -17.28 2.98
CA LEU A 47 3.74 -17.11 2.26
C LEU A 47 2.64 -16.54 3.17
N LEU A 48 2.53 -17.05 4.41
CA LEU A 48 1.57 -16.54 5.38
C LEU A 48 1.81 -15.07 5.72
N LEU A 49 3.08 -14.64 5.86
CA LEU A 49 3.42 -13.24 6.10
C LEU A 49 3.07 -12.34 4.92
N ILE A 50 3.27 -12.80 3.68
CA ILE A 50 2.87 -12.08 2.46
C ILE A 50 1.34 -11.91 2.44
N VAL A 51 0.59 -13.00 2.59
CA VAL A 51 -0.88 -12.98 2.57
C VAL A 51 -1.42 -12.11 3.70
N TRP A 52 -0.85 -12.22 4.90
CA TRP A 52 -1.23 -11.40 6.05
C TRP A 52 -0.96 -9.90 5.80
N GLY A 53 0.20 -9.55 5.26
CA GLY A 53 0.55 -8.16 4.95
C GLY A 53 -0.39 -7.53 3.92
N ILE A 54 -0.71 -8.26 2.85
CA ILE A 54 -1.66 -7.81 1.81
C ILE A 54 -3.08 -7.69 2.39
N ALA A 55 -3.54 -8.69 3.15
CA ALA A 55 -4.85 -8.68 3.77
C ALA A 55 -5.00 -7.53 4.78
N TRP A 56 -3.92 -7.17 5.49
CA TRP A 56 -3.91 -6.03 6.39
C TRP A 56 -4.05 -4.70 5.65
N GLU A 57 -3.29 -4.50 4.56
CA GLU A 57 -3.36 -3.28 3.74
C GLU A 57 -4.77 -3.13 3.13
N MET A 58 -5.33 -4.21 2.56
CA MET A 58 -6.71 -4.23 2.04
C MET A 58 -7.76 -3.96 3.11
N ARG A 59 -7.55 -4.45 4.34
CA ARG A 59 -8.46 -4.17 5.45
C ARG A 59 -8.46 -2.68 5.79
N THR A 60 -7.30 -2.03 5.82
CA THR A 60 -7.21 -0.60 6.12
C THR A 60 -7.78 0.28 5.00
N ASP A 61 -7.67 -0.18 3.75
CA ASP A 61 -8.21 0.50 2.58
C ASP A 61 -9.73 0.58 2.57
N LEU A 62 -10.41 -0.41 3.17
CA LEU A 62 -11.87 -0.50 3.29
C LEU A 62 -12.43 0.17 4.55
N ILE A 63 -11.57 0.57 5.49
CA ILE A 63 -12.00 1.26 6.71
C ILE A 63 -12.32 2.72 6.36
N PRO A 64 -13.42 3.29 6.89
CA PRO A 64 -13.72 4.71 6.73
C PRO A 64 -12.57 5.55 7.27
N VAL A 65 -12.28 6.63 6.56
CA VAL A 65 -11.21 7.56 6.91
C VAL A 65 -11.45 8.13 8.32
N SER A 66 -10.38 8.26 9.11
CA SER A 66 -10.49 8.87 10.44
C SER A 66 -10.92 10.33 10.35
N GLU A 67 -11.58 10.87 11.37
CA GLU A 67 -12.05 12.27 11.35
C GLU A 67 -10.94 13.29 11.02
N GLN A 68 -9.72 13.04 11.50
CA GLN A 68 -8.56 13.88 11.20
C GLN A 68 -8.18 13.87 9.71
N ALA A 69 -8.32 12.74 9.03
CA ALA A 69 -8.06 12.66 7.59
C ALA A 69 -9.28 13.12 6.78
N LEU A 70 -10.50 13.02 7.33
CA LEU A 70 -11.71 13.58 6.74
C LEU A 70 -11.65 15.11 6.68
N THR A 71 -11.17 15.79 7.73
CA THR A 71 -10.95 17.25 7.72
C THR A 71 -9.91 17.66 6.68
N THR A 72 -8.87 16.85 6.47
CA THR A 72 -7.87 17.07 5.42
C THR A 72 -8.49 16.94 4.03
N LEU A 73 -9.36 15.95 3.81
CA LEU A 73 -10.15 15.80 2.59
C LEU A 73 -11.07 16.99 2.34
N HIS A 74 -11.73 17.53 3.36
CA HIS A 74 -12.57 18.72 3.24
C HIS A 74 -11.75 19.94 2.79
N TRP A 75 -10.52 20.10 3.32
CA TRP A 75 -9.63 21.14 2.85
C TRP A 75 -9.19 20.93 1.38
N PHE A 76 -8.94 19.68 0.97
CA PHE A 76 -8.66 19.35 -0.43
C PHE A 76 -9.85 19.62 -1.36
N ALA A 77 -11.07 19.40 -0.89
CA ALA A 77 -12.30 19.67 -1.66
C ALA A 77 -12.44 21.13 -2.08
N LEU A 78 -11.88 22.08 -1.31
CA LEU A 78 -11.84 23.50 -1.68
C LEU A 78 -10.97 23.78 -2.91
N HIS A 79 -9.94 22.95 -3.16
CA HIS A 79 -8.94 23.18 -4.20
C HIS A 79 -9.02 22.18 -5.36
N CYS A 80 -9.82 21.11 -5.19
CA CYS A 80 -9.95 20.05 -6.18
C CYS A 80 -11.40 19.57 -6.27
N SER A 81 -12.00 19.74 -7.46
CA SER A 81 -13.38 19.33 -7.74
C SER A 81 -13.64 17.84 -7.50
N HIS A 82 -12.62 16.99 -7.65
CA HIS A 82 -12.76 15.54 -7.48
C HIS A 82 -12.92 15.15 -6.01
N ALA A 83 -12.33 15.92 -5.09
CA ALA A 83 -12.51 15.73 -3.65
C ALA A 83 -13.88 16.23 -3.17
N ALA A 84 -14.40 17.30 -3.77
CA ALA A 84 -15.76 17.78 -3.50
C ALA A 84 -16.82 16.77 -3.95
N ASP A 85 -16.70 16.20 -5.16
CA ASP A 85 -17.65 15.20 -5.67
C ASP A 85 -17.63 13.91 -4.81
N LEU A 86 -16.44 13.48 -4.36
CA LEU A 86 -16.33 12.32 -3.45
C LEU A 86 -17.07 12.57 -2.13
N LEU A 87 -16.83 13.71 -1.46
CA LEU A 87 -17.48 14.04 -0.19
C LEU A 87 -18.99 14.25 -0.32
N GLN A 88 -19.46 14.71 -1.49
CA GLN A 88 -20.88 14.86 -1.76
C GLN A 88 -21.59 13.51 -1.93
N ARG A 89 -20.92 12.53 -2.52
CA ARG A 89 -21.47 11.17 -2.71
C ARG A 89 -21.34 10.30 -1.46
N ASN A 90 -20.18 10.35 -0.81
CA ASN A 90 -19.83 9.57 0.36
C ASN A 90 -19.32 10.51 1.47
N PRO A 91 -20.13 10.79 2.52
CA PRO A 91 -19.69 11.65 3.63
C PRO A 91 -18.60 10.99 4.49
N HIS A 92 -18.47 9.66 4.43
CA HIS A 92 -17.42 8.88 5.08
C HIS A 92 -16.72 7.98 4.05
N PRO A 93 -15.86 8.54 3.19
CA PRO A 93 -15.13 7.75 2.20
C PRO A 93 -14.15 6.80 2.89
N THR A 94 -13.79 5.73 2.20
CA THR A 94 -12.74 4.81 2.65
C THR A 94 -11.36 5.38 2.34
N TRP A 95 -10.32 4.84 2.98
CA TRP A 95 -8.94 5.26 2.71
C TRP A 95 -8.55 5.07 1.23
N ALA A 96 -9.00 3.98 0.59
CA ALA A 96 -8.76 3.76 -0.83
C ALA A 96 -9.34 4.88 -1.72
N GLU A 97 -10.58 5.30 -1.45
CA GLU A 97 -11.23 6.38 -2.18
C GLU A 97 -10.49 7.71 -1.95
N ALA A 98 -10.12 7.99 -0.72
CA ALA A 98 -9.36 9.19 -0.34
C ALA A 98 -8.02 9.28 -1.09
N PHE A 99 -7.25 8.19 -1.10
CA PHE A 99 -5.97 8.12 -1.80
C PHE A 99 -6.11 8.26 -3.31
N HIS A 100 -7.13 7.60 -3.89
CA HIS A 100 -7.38 7.67 -5.31
C HIS A 100 -7.62 9.12 -5.74
N ILE A 101 -8.48 9.84 -5.04
CA ILE A 101 -8.77 11.24 -5.33
C ILE A 101 -7.56 12.15 -5.08
N GLU A 102 -6.81 11.94 -4.00
CA GLU A 102 -5.59 12.70 -3.74
C GLU A 102 -4.59 12.57 -4.90
N SER A 103 -4.44 11.35 -5.45
CA SER A 103 -3.56 11.09 -6.59
C SER A 103 -4.01 11.84 -7.87
N LEU A 104 -5.32 11.89 -8.12
CA LEU A 104 -5.90 12.63 -9.25
C LEU A 104 -5.70 14.13 -9.08
N CYS A 105 -5.93 14.67 -7.89
CA CYS A 105 -5.73 16.08 -7.58
C CYS A 105 -4.26 16.48 -7.73
N ARG A 106 -3.30 15.67 -7.23
CA ARG A 106 -1.86 15.91 -7.43
C ARG A 106 -1.48 15.88 -8.92
N LYS A 107 -2.02 14.94 -9.70
CA LYS A 107 -1.77 14.84 -11.15
C LYS A 107 -2.30 16.07 -11.90
N LYS A 108 -3.50 16.55 -11.55
CA LYS A 108 -4.07 17.78 -12.11
C LYS A 108 -3.24 19.01 -11.75
N ALA A 109 -2.82 19.13 -10.49
CA ALA A 109 -1.98 20.25 -10.03
C ALA A 109 -0.62 20.28 -10.74
N ARG A 110 -0.01 19.11 -11.00
CA ARG A 110 1.22 19.04 -11.81
C ARG A 110 1.01 19.52 -13.23
N ARG A 111 -0.05 19.05 -13.90
CA ARG A 111 -0.39 19.49 -15.26
C ARG A 111 -0.66 20.99 -15.35
N ALA A 112 -1.34 21.57 -14.36
CA ALA A 112 -1.59 23.01 -14.32
C ALA A 112 -0.28 23.81 -14.21
N ARG A 113 0.66 23.36 -13.37
CA ARG A 113 1.99 23.99 -13.27
C ARG A 113 2.83 23.83 -14.53
N GLU A 114 2.73 22.69 -15.21
CA GLU A 114 3.41 22.47 -16.49
C GLU A 114 2.86 23.37 -17.60
N GLN A 115 1.56 23.65 -17.59
CA GLN A 115 0.93 24.59 -18.52
C GLN A 115 1.34 26.05 -18.25
N GLU A 116 1.35 26.46 -16.98
CA GLU A 116 1.80 27.81 -16.58
C GLU A 116 3.28 28.08 -16.90
N TYR A 117 4.11 27.04 -16.97
CA TYR A 117 5.51 27.16 -17.41
C TYR A 117 5.67 27.23 -18.94
N MET A 118 4.67 26.77 -19.70
CA MET A 118 4.71 26.72 -21.17
C MET A 118 4.02 27.92 -21.85
N ASP A 119 3.23 28.71 -21.11
CA ASP A 119 2.66 29.98 -21.56
C ASP A 119 3.51 31.15 -20.98
N PRO A 120 4.47 31.72 -21.74
CA PRO A 120 5.26 32.88 -21.31
C PRO A 120 4.47 34.20 -21.29
#